data_AF-A0A6B3CP10-F1
#
_entry.id   AF-A0A6B3CP10-F1
#
_cell.length_a   1.000
_cell.length_b   1.000
_cell.length_c   1.000
_cell.angle_alpha   90.00
_cell.angle_beta   90.00
_cell.angle_gamma   90.00
#
_symmetry.space_group_name_H-M   'P 1'
#
loop_
_entity.id
_entity.type
_entity.pdbx_description
1 polymer ?
#
loop_
_entity_poly.entity_id
_entity_poly.type
_entity_poly.pdbx_seq_one_letter_code
_entity_poly.pdbx_strand_id
1 'polypeptide(L)' 'KPFVGPAGRLLDRALADAGIDPADAYVTNAVKHFKFTRAEPRKRRIHKAPTLRETAACGPWLAAELDRVAPELIVV' A
#
# COMPACT_ATOMS: atom_id res chain seq x y z
N LYS A 1 -0.57 8.25 5.10
CA LYS A 1 -1.81 7.48 4.87
C LYS A 1 -1.70 6.76 3.52
N PRO A 2 -1.83 5.43 3.47
CA PRO A 2 -1.78 4.65 2.24
C PRO A 2 -3.08 4.80 1.43
N PHE A 3 -3.04 4.48 0.14
CA PHE A 3 -4.23 4.46 -0.75
C PHE A 3 -5.12 5.73 -0.68
N VAL A 4 -4.52 6.93 -0.82
CA VAL A 4 -5.28 8.21 -0.86
C VAL A 4 -5.54 8.74 -2.29
N GLY A 5 -5.03 8.05 -3.30
CA GLY A 5 -5.12 8.46 -4.71
C GLY A 5 -6.34 7.89 -5.45
N PRO A 6 -6.35 7.94 -6.79
CA PRO A 6 -7.40 7.32 -7.61
C PRO A 6 -7.61 5.83 -7.31
N ALA A 7 -6.53 5.08 -7.08
CA ALA A 7 -6.59 3.67 -6.70
C ALA A 7 -7.24 3.48 -5.31
N GLY A 8 -7.05 4.43 -4.39
CA GLY A 8 -7.71 4.42 -3.09
C GLY A 8 -9.22 4.55 -3.18
N ARG A 9 -9.70 5.49 -4.01
CA ARG A 9 -11.14 5.64 -4.27
C ARG A 9 -11.77 4.39 -4.90
N LEU A 10 -11.01 3.66 -5.72
CA LEU A 10 -11.47 2.40 -6.28
C LEU A 10 -11.56 1.32 -5.20
N LEU A 11 -10.56 1.24 -4.32
CA LEU A 11 -10.57 0.34 -3.17
C LEU A 11 -11.75 0.64 -2.24
N ASP A 12 -12.00 1.91 -1.90
CA ASP A 12 -13.12 2.32 -1.05
C ASP A 12 -14.47 1.83 -1.63
N ARG A 13 -14.64 1.93 -2.95
CA ARG A 13 -15.83 1.43 -3.62
C ARG A 13 -15.92 -0.09 -3.57
N ALA A 14 -14.82 -0.80 -3.81
CA ALA A 14 -14.79 -2.26 -3.74
C ALA A 14 -15.09 -2.79 -2.33
N LEU A 15 -14.60 -2.11 -1.28
CA LEU A 15 -14.93 -2.43 0.11
C LEU A 15 -16.43 -2.22 0.39
N ALA A 16 -16.99 -1.10 -0.06
CA ALA A 16 -18.41 -0.81 0.07
C ALA A 16 -19.29 -1.85 -0.66
N ASP A 17 -18.92 -2.23 -1.89
CA ASP A 17 -19.63 -3.24 -2.67
C ASP A 17 -19.56 -4.63 -2.00
N ALA A 18 -18.48 -4.91 -1.28
CA ALA A 18 -18.30 -6.12 -0.49
C ALA A 18 -18.96 -6.06 0.92
N GLY A 19 -19.53 -4.91 1.31
CA GLY A 19 -20.12 -4.72 2.64
C GLY A 19 -19.11 -4.65 3.79
N ILE A 20 -17.86 -4.29 3.50
CA ILE A 20 -16.78 -4.18 4.49
C ILE A 20 -16.65 -2.71 4.91
N ASP A 21 -16.73 -2.42 6.21
CA ASP A 21 -16.41 -1.09 6.73
C ASP A 21 -14.89 -0.84 6.62
N PRO A 22 -14.42 0.22 5.94
CA PRO A 22 -13.00 0.56 5.89
C PRO A 22 -12.35 0.77 7.27
N ALA A 23 -13.14 1.08 8.31
CA ALA A 23 -12.64 1.19 9.68
C ALA A 23 -12.21 -0.15 10.29
N ASP A 24 -12.77 -1.26 9.82
CA ASP A 24 -12.41 -2.62 10.24
C ASP A 24 -11.18 -3.15 9.49
N ALA A 25 -10.68 -2.41 8.49
CA ALA A 25 -9.54 -2.81 7.68
C ALA A 25 -8.27 -2.05 8.04
N TYR A 26 -7.17 -2.78 8.28
CA TYR A 26 -5.83 -2.21 8.33
C TYR A 26 -5.19 -2.21 6.94
N VAL A 27 -5.09 -1.04 6.31
CA VAL A 27 -4.50 -0.89 4.98
C VAL A 27 -3.03 -0.45 5.10
N THR A 28 -2.12 -1.17 4.44
CA THR A 28 -0.69 -0.83 4.37
C THR A 28 -0.10 -1.14 2.98
N ASN A 29 1.21 -0.98 2.79
CA ASN A 29 1.93 -1.34 1.57
C ASN A 29 3.11 -2.25 1.89
N ALA A 30 3.47 -3.17 0.97
CA ALA A 30 4.64 -4.03 1.12
C ALA A 30 5.96 -3.26 1.25
N VAL A 31 6.08 -2.09 0.62
CA VAL A 31 7.19 -1.15 0.80
C VAL A 31 6.68 0.16 1.38
N LYS A 32 7.45 0.76 2.29
CA LYS A 32 7.00 1.95 3.06
C LYS A 32 7.39 3.28 2.41
N HIS A 33 8.28 3.25 1.43
CA HIS A 33 8.78 4.42 0.73
C HIS A 33 8.31 4.43 -0.71
N PHE A 34 7.80 5.58 -1.16
CA PHE A 34 7.41 5.78 -2.55
C PHE A 34 8.66 5.88 -3.43
N LYS A 35 8.91 4.85 -4.22
CA LYS A 35 9.99 4.84 -5.22
C LYS A 35 9.51 5.49 -6.51
N PHE A 36 10.26 6.46 -7.00
CA PHE A 36 9.91 7.19 -8.22
C PHE A 36 11.12 7.68 -9.01
N THR A 37 10.90 7.95 -10.29
CA THR A 37 11.80 8.74 -11.14
C THR A 37 11.15 10.08 -11.48
N ARG A 38 11.96 11.04 -11.96
CA ARG A 38 11.48 12.31 -12.51
C ARG A 38 11.65 12.25 -14.02
N ALA A 39 10.61 12.63 -14.77
CA ALA A 39 10.69 12.70 -16.24
C ALA A 39 10.85 14.16 -16.67
N GLU A 40 12.02 14.54 -17.18
CA GLU A 40 12.19 15.86 -17.79
C GLU A 40 11.30 15.99 -19.04
N PRO A 41 10.68 17.17 -19.30
CA PRO A 41 10.81 18.47 -18.63
C PRO A 41 9.80 18.69 -17.49
N ARG A 42 9.00 17.68 -17.11
CA ARG A 42 7.92 17.84 -16.11
C ARG A 42 8.39 17.42 -14.71
N LYS A 43 8.05 18.21 -13.68
CA LYS A 43 8.31 17.86 -12.26
C LYS A 43 7.47 16.68 -11.73
N ARG A 44 6.86 15.87 -12.61
CA ARG A 44 5.98 14.75 -12.22
C ARG A 44 6.84 13.58 -11.75
N ARG A 45 6.52 13.07 -10.56
CA ARG A 45 7.07 11.81 -10.03
C ARG A 45 6.36 10.64 -10.69
N ILE A 46 7.12 9.76 -11.32
CA ILE A 46 6.60 8.55 -11.95
C ILE A 46 6.93 7.38 -11.04
N HIS A 47 5.90 6.67 -10.57
CA HIS A 47 6.08 5.47 -9.75
C HIS A 47 6.99 4.46 -10.47
N LYS A 48 7.96 3.91 -9.74
CA LYS A 48 8.81 2.83 -10.21
C LYS A 48 8.65 1.65 -9.26
N ALA A 49 8.44 0.46 -9.82
CA ALA A 49 8.30 -0.75 -9.03
C ALA A 49 9.53 -0.96 -8.10
N PRO A 50 9.29 -1.37 -6.84
CA PRO A 50 10.37 -1.80 -5.98
C PRO A 50 11.03 -3.07 -6.54
N THR A 51 12.32 -3.22 -6.26
CA THR A 51 13.08 -4.45 -6.53
C THR A 51 12.86 -5.46 -5.42
N LEU A 52 13.15 -6.74 -5.67
CA LEU A 52 13.08 -7.79 -4.64
C LEU A 52 13.91 -7.45 -3.40
N ARG A 53 15.08 -6.83 -3.58
CA ARG A 53 15.94 -6.40 -2.46
C ARG A 53 15.28 -5.33 -1.60
N GLU A 54 14.60 -4.36 -2.22
CA GLU A 54 13.88 -3.31 -1.51
C GLU A 54 12.65 -3.87 -0.77
N THR A 55 11.92 -4.80 -1.40
CA THR A 55 10.81 -5.52 -0.77
C THR A 55 11.29 -6.32 0.45
N ALA A 56 12.36 -7.10 0.31
CA ALA A 56 12.94 -7.87 1.41
C ALA A 56 13.42 -6.97 2.55
N ALA A 57 14.05 -5.83 2.24
CA ALA A 57 14.48 -4.85 3.23
C ALA A 57 13.32 -4.21 4.00
N CYS A 58 12.14 -4.07 3.37
CA CYS A 58 10.92 -3.60 4.05
C CYS A 58 10.17 -4.71 4.79
N GLY A 59 10.49 -5.98 4.56
CA GLY A 59 9.84 -7.14 5.17
C GLY A 59 9.64 -7.05 6.68
N PRO A 60 10.65 -6.64 7.47
CA PRO A 60 10.50 -6.50 8.93
C PRO A 60 9.39 -5.55 9.36
N TRP A 61 9.13 -4.48 8.59
CA TRP A 61 8.02 -3.57 8.89
C TRP A 61 6.66 -4.23 8.68
N LEU A 62 6.49 -4.97 7.59
CA LEU A 62 5.25 -5.67 7.32
C LEU A 62 5.01 -6.79 8.35
N ALA A 63 6.06 -7.52 8.72
CA ALA A 63 5.97 -8.53 9.77
C ALA A 63 5.52 -7.91 11.10
N ALA A 64 6.12 -6.80 11.51
CA ALA A 64 5.74 -6.10 12.74
C ALA A 64 4.30 -5.54 12.70
N GLU A 65 3.82 -5.09 11.54
CA GLU A 65 2.42 -4.67 11.38
C GLU A 65 1.47 -5.86 11.53
N LEU A 66 1.77 -7.00 10.90
CA LEU A 66 0.97 -8.22 10.99
C LEU A 66 0.94 -8.77 12.42
N ASP A 67 2.07 -8.78 13.12
CA ASP A 67 2.15 -9.22 14.52
C ASP A 67 1.31 -8.32 15.44
N ARG A 68 1.24 -7.02 15.15
CA ARG A 68 0.49 -6.06 15.96
C ARG A 68 -1.00 -6.04 15.66
N VAL A 69 -1.37 -6.17 14.39
CA VAL A 69 -2.77 -6.16 13.94
C VAL A 69 -3.41 -7.53 14.16
N ALA A 70 -2.63 -8.60 14.07
CA ALA A 70 -3.08 -9.99 14.15
C ALA A 70 -4.33 -10.25 13.31
N PRO A 71 -4.29 -9.96 11.99
CA PRO A 71 -5.48 -10.06 11.16
C PRO A 71 -5.90 -11.53 10.95
N GLU A 72 -7.21 -11.77 10.92
CA GLU A 72 -7.76 -13.08 10.58
C GLU A 72 -7.61 -13.42 9.08
N LEU A 73 -7.53 -12.39 8.23
CA LEU A 73 -7.40 -12.51 6.78
C LEU A 73 -6.50 -11.40 6.22
N ILE A 74 -5.67 -11.76 5.24
CA ILE A 74 -4.82 -10.83 4.49
C ILE A 74 -5.24 -10.84 3.01
N VAL A 75 -5.46 -9.64 2.45
CA VAL A 75 -5.71 -9.43 1.01
C VAL A 75 -4.43 -8.85 0.39
N VAL A 76 -3.93 -9.48 -0.68
CA VAL A 76 -2.64 -9.14 -1.34
C VAL A 76 -2.87 -8.72 -2.79
#